data_AF-A0A0U1LQY3-F1
#
_entry.id   AF-A0A0U1LQY3-F1
#
_cell.length_a   1.000
_cell.length_b   1.000
_cell.length_c   1.000
_cell.angle_alpha   90.00
_cell.angle_beta   90.00
_cell.angle_gamma   90.00
#
_symmetry.space_group_name_H-M   'P 1'
#
loop_
_entity.id
_entity.type
_entity.pdbx_description
1 polymer ?
#
loop_
_entity_poly.entity_id
_entity_poly.type
_entity_poly.pdbx_seq_one_letter_code
_entity_poly.pdbx_strand_id
1 'polypeptide(L)'
;MGLRTITAFLPLAYPEILATDHTTLFAFTMGVFYETIPTKLIDWIHEQKVFWVATAPLAGSGHVNISPKGGPNFGVIDERTFWYLDLSGSGNETISHLYEPGNGRITVMFNAFQGPPRIMRLWGKGRVLEIGTRDFATFVEKHAVEVLPGTRSIIVVDIHQVGSSCGFSVPYFDFKEFRSTLNDHHERKEAKYRAGNEKESFERYWALKNAWSMDGLPGMKTGQIVAREENIVPIKKMVGPLAPENGCLNRRSSIRPAMLLIVALLSFIIGFCAALMSSHKMLPWLNERISNRSPLSN
;
A
#
# COMPACT_ATOMS: atom_id res chain seq x y z
N MET A 1 1.58 -7.17 -66.56
CA MET A 1 2.88 -6.49 -66.40
C MET A 1 2.72 -5.45 -65.32
N GLY A 2 3.32 -5.71 -64.16
CA GLY A 2 3.07 -5.00 -62.91
C GLY A 2 3.90 -3.74 -62.75
N LEU A 3 3.41 -2.86 -61.88
CA LEU A 3 4.19 -1.82 -61.24
C LEU A 3 3.49 -1.39 -59.95
N ARG A 4 4.33 -0.99 -58.96
CA ARG A 4 4.03 -0.40 -57.63
C ARG A 4 3.96 -1.45 -56.50
N THR A 5 4.76 -1.42 -55.43
CA THR A 5 5.66 -0.39 -54.86
C THR A 5 6.67 -1.10 -53.94
N ILE A 6 7.96 -0.78 -54.05
CA ILE A 6 8.97 -1.08 -53.03
C ILE A 6 9.23 0.23 -52.28
N THR A 7 8.87 0.28 -51.00
CA THR A 7 9.23 1.37 -50.09
C THR A 7 10.65 1.11 -49.58
N ALA A 8 11.60 1.91 -50.04
CA ALA A 8 12.98 1.89 -49.57
C ALA A 8 13.10 2.61 -48.21
N PHE A 9 13.77 1.94 -47.28
CA PHE A 9 14.27 2.48 -46.02
C PHE A 9 15.35 3.54 -46.28
N LEU A 10 15.26 4.68 -45.60
CA LEU A 10 16.36 5.63 -45.41
C LEU A 10 16.57 5.81 -43.90
N PRO A 11 17.79 5.61 -43.36
CA PRO A 11 18.06 5.87 -41.95
C PRO A 11 18.23 7.39 -41.75
N LEU A 12 17.44 7.97 -40.86
CA LEU A 12 17.66 9.34 -40.37
C LEU A 12 18.92 9.32 -39.50
N ALA A 13 19.99 9.92 -40.01
CA ALA A 13 21.21 10.19 -39.25
C ALA A 13 20.91 11.14 -38.09
N TYR A 14 21.33 10.76 -36.88
CA TYR A 14 21.40 11.68 -35.74
C TYR A 14 22.62 12.60 -35.92
N PRO A 15 22.52 13.91 -35.69
CA PRO A 15 23.70 14.76 -35.65
C PRO A 15 24.43 14.55 -34.32
N GLU A 16 25.73 14.22 -34.39
CA GLU A 16 26.67 14.41 -33.28
C GLU A 16 26.73 15.91 -32.94
N ILE A 17 26.20 16.29 -31.78
CA ILE A 17 26.41 17.62 -31.22
C ILE A 17 27.54 17.50 -30.19
N LEU A 18 28.73 17.90 -30.62
CA LEU A 18 29.85 18.22 -29.73
C LEU A 18 29.50 19.49 -28.95
N ALA A 19 29.15 19.36 -27.67
CA ALA A 19 28.88 20.48 -26.78
C ALA A 19 30.17 20.88 -26.04
N THR A 20 30.77 21.99 -26.46
CA THR A 20 31.96 22.62 -25.84
C THR A 20 31.60 23.90 -25.08
N ASP A 21 30.50 23.91 -24.33
CA ASP A 21 30.16 25.04 -23.45
C ASP A 21 29.45 24.56 -22.18
N HIS A 22 30.00 24.91 -21.01
CA HIS A 22 29.52 24.47 -19.69
C HIS A 22 28.39 25.35 -19.13
N THR A 23 27.84 26.23 -19.95
CA THR A 23 26.74 27.11 -19.58
C THR A 23 25.56 26.82 -20.50
N THR A 24 24.43 26.41 -19.92
CA THR A 24 23.14 26.14 -20.59
C THR A 24 23.00 24.79 -21.33
N LEU A 25 23.10 23.70 -20.59
CA LEU A 25 22.37 22.46 -20.90
C LEU A 25 21.50 22.12 -19.69
N PHE A 26 20.27 22.66 -19.67
CA PHE A 26 19.17 22.00 -18.98
C PHE A 26 18.94 20.68 -19.71
N ALA A 27 19.72 19.65 -19.36
CA ALA A 27 19.49 18.30 -19.83
C ALA A 27 18.05 17.95 -19.48
N PHE A 28 17.25 17.71 -20.52
CA PHE A 28 15.87 17.24 -20.47
C PHE A 28 15.84 15.82 -19.88
N THR A 29 16.15 15.68 -18.60
CA THR A 29 15.92 14.41 -17.92
C THR A 29 14.43 14.25 -17.73
N MET A 30 13.85 13.38 -18.57
CA MET A 30 12.72 12.52 -18.24
C MET A 30 12.81 12.06 -16.77
N GLY A 31 11.67 11.75 -16.14
CA GLY A 31 11.56 11.50 -14.69
C GLY A 31 12.80 10.85 -14.05
N VAL A 32 13.36 11.51 -13.04
CA VAL A 32 14.57 11.08 -12.31
C VAL A 32 14.16 10.23 -11.13
N PHE A 33 14.86 9.12 -10.92
CA PHE A 33 14.62 8.20 -9.82
C PHE A 33 15.82 8.18 -8.87
N TYR A 34 15.53 8.08 -7.58
CA TYR A 34 16.53 8.02 -6.52
C TYR A 34 16.21 6.89 -5.57
N GLU A 35 17.24 6.27 -5.01
CA GLU A 35 17.05 5.26 -3.98
C GLU A 35 16.59 5.86 -2.65
N THR A 36 17.05 7.07 -2.32
CA THR A 36 16.73 7.83 -1.10
C THR A 36 16.21 9.23 -1.44
N ILE A 37 15.60 9.92 -0.47
CA ILE A 37 15.26 11.33 -0.63
C ILE A 37 16.57 12.13 -0.68
N PRO A 38 16.86 12.83 -1.79
CA PRO A 38 18.02 13.72 -1.83
C PRO A 38 17.90 14.80 -0.76
N THR A 39 18.96 15.07 0.00
CA THR A 39 18.94 16.00 1.14
C THR A 39 18.36 17.38 0.78
N LYS A 40 18.71 17.91 -0.41
CA LYS A 40 18.21 19.20 -0.91
C LYS A 40 16.69 19.23 -1.17
N LEU A 41 16.03 18.08 -1.24
CA LEU A 41 14.59 17.98 -1.47
C LEU A 41 13.80 17.79 -0.17
N ILE A 42 14.47 17.57 0.97
CA ILE A 42 13.80 17.49 2.27
C ILE A 42 13.16 18.82 2.62
N ASP A 43 13.90 19.93 2.49
CA ASP A 43 13.35 21.27 2.74
C ASP A 43 12.19 21.58 1.78
N TRP A 44 12.33 21.22 0.51
CA TRP A 44 11.27 21.38 -0.48
C TRP A 44 10.00 20.59 -0.13
N ILE A 45 10.11 19.39 0.45
CA ILE A 45 8.96 18.63 0.95
C ILE A 45 8.21 19.43 2.02
N HIS A 46 8.94 19.99 2.99
CA HIS A 46 8.37 20.74 4.10
C HIS A 46 7.73 22.07 3.68
N GLU A 47 8.17 22.64 2.56
CA GLU A 47 7.54 23.83 1.98
C GLU A 47 6.13 23.57 1.45
N GLN A 48 5.83 22.33 1.02
CA GLN A 48 4.57 21.99 0.38
C GLN A 48 3.40 22.03 1.38
N LYS A 49 2.30 22.65 0.97
CA LYS A 49 1.11 22.85 1.83
C LYS A 49 0.10 21.69 1.76
N VAL A 50 0.24 20.83 0.76
CA VAL A 50 -0.62 19.68 0.54
C VAL A 50 0.19 18.55 -0.09
N PHE A 51 -0.16 17.33 0.27
CA PHE A 51 0.36 16.11 -0.32
C PHE A 51 -0.78 15.11 -0.56
N TRP A 52 -0.57 14.15 -1.45
CA TRP A 52 -1.57 13.15 -1.80
C TRP A 52 -1.09 11.79 -1.36
N VAL A 53 -1.92 11.11 -0.58
CA VAL A 53 -1.66 9.75 -0.14
C VAL A 53 -2.45 8.81 -1.04
N ALA A 54 -1.73 7.92 -1.74
CA ALA A 54 -2.33 6.87 -2.54
C ALA A 54 -2.03 5.48 -1.96
N THR A 55 -3.07 4.66 -1.84
CA THR A 55 -2.98 3.25 -1.43
C THR A 55 -3.98 2.43 -2.24
N ALA A 56 -3.80 1.12 -2.31
CA ALA A 56 -4.73 0.24 -3.00
C ALA A 56 -4.75 -1.13 -2.33
N PRO A 57 -5.89 -1.82 -2.30
CA PRO A 57 -5.96 -3.19 -1.82
C PRO A 57 -5.23 -4.14 -2.78
N LEU A 58 -4.95 -5.37 -2.36
CA LEU A 58 -4.35 -6.39 -3.23
C LEU A 58 -5.35 -6.96 -4.22
N ALA A 59 -6.64 -7.00 -3.85
CA ALA A 59 -7.68 -7.46 -4.73
C ALA A 59 -7.84 -6.52 -5.93
N GLY A 60 -7.74 -7.06 -7.15
CA GLY A 60 -7.93 -6.27 -8.38
C GLY A 60 -9.35 -5.72 -8.58
N SER A 61 -10.33 -6.21 -7.80
CA SER A 61 -11.69 -5.68 -7.75
C SER A 61 -11.90 -4.58 -6.70
N GLY A 62 -10.90 -4.29 -5.87
CA GLY A 62 -10.95 -3.22 -4.89
C GLY A 62 -10.60 -1.86 -5.51
N HIS A 63 -10.75 -0.80 -4.72
CA HIS A 63 -10.60 0.57 -5.20
C HIS A 63 -9.26 1.16 -4.83
N VAL A 64 -8.59 1.79 -5.80
CA VAL A 64 -7.43 2.64 -5.53
C VAL A 64 -7.91 3.88 -4.78
N ASN A 65 -7.37 4.11 -3.59
CA ASN A 65 -7.66 5.27 -2.77
C ASN A 65 -6.63 6.37 -3.02
N ILE A 66 -7.10 7.61 -3.15
CA ILE A 66 -6.27 8.81 -3.11
C ILE A 66 -6.90 9.84 -2.20
N SER A 67 -6.12 10.41 -1.27
CA SER A 67 -6.63 11.40 -0.33
C SER A 67 -5.64 12.55 -0.18
N PRO A 68 -6.05 13.81 -0.41
CA PRO A 68 -5.22 14.95 -0.09
C PRO A 68 -5.13 15.13 1.43
N LYS A 69 -3.95 15.52 1.89
CA LYS A 69 -3.63 15.86 3.27
C LYS A 69 -2.93 17.22 3.26
N GLY A 70 -3.20 18.04 4.26
CA GLY A 70 -2.55 19.35 4.39
C GLY A 70 -2.33 19.71 5.85
N GLY A 71 -1.70 20.86 6.07
CA GLY A 71 -1.24 21.28 7.39
C GLY A 71 0.18 20.80 7.70
N PRO A 72 0.72 21.20 8.87
CA PRO A 72 2.11 20.96 9.25
C PRO A 72 2.40 19.53 9.74
N ASN A 73 1.42 18.62 9.68
CA ASN A 73 1.47 17.32 10.35
C ASN A 73 2.21 16.24 9.54
N PHE A 74 3.42 16.56 9.08
CA PHE A 74 4.28 15.72 8.26
C PHE A 74 5.74 15.91 8.68
N GLY A 75 6.50 14.82 8.81
CA GLY A 75 7.92 14.86 9.17
C GLY A 75 8.78 13.87 8.40
N VAL A 76 10.01 14.26 8.08
CA VAL A 76 11.04 13.36 7.53
C VAL A 76 11.99 12.97 8.68
N ILE A 77 12.16 11.68 8.94
CA ILE A 77 13.03 11.15 10.00
C ILE A 77 14.47 11.01 9.48
N ASP A 78 14.59 10.44 8.28
CA ASP A 78 15.85 10.23 7.56
C ASP A 78 15.57 10.16 6.05
N GLU A 79 16.60 9.93 5.23
CA GLU A 79 16.45 9.90 3.77
C GLU A 79 15.56 8.75 3.24
N ARG A 80 15.16 7.81 4.10
CA ARG A 80 14.32 6.65 3.77
C ARG A 80 13.06 6.56 4.59
N THR A 81 12.80 7.47 5.51
CA THR A 81 11.68 7.33 6.45
C THR A 81 11.00 8.66 6.68
N PHE A 82 9.68 8.69 6.49
CA PHE A 82 8.86 9.84 6.83
C PHE A 82 7.61 9.40 7.59
N TRP A 83 6.90 10.36 8.17
CA TRP A 83 5.64 10.14 8.85
C TRP A 83 4.65 11.26 8.59
N TYR A 84 3.36 10.96 8.79
CA TYR A 84 2.32 11.99 8.89
C TYR A 84 1.27 11.61 9.92
N LEU A 85 0.62 12.62 10.48
CA LEU A 85 -0.48 12.45 11.42
C LEU A 85 -1.77 12.14 10.64
N ASP A 86 -2.41 11.02 10.95
CA ASP A 86 -3.71 10.66 10.40
C ASP A 86 -4.80 11.06 11.39
N LEU A 87 -5.47 12.16 11.08
CA LEU A 87 -6.62 12.65 11.82
C LEU A 87 -7.89 11.89 11.44
N SER A 88 -8.82 11.82 12.39
CA SER A 88 -10.11 11.16 12.24
C SER A 88 -10.93 11.76 11.11
N GLY A 89 -11.55 10.87 10.33
CA GLY A 89 -12.47 11.21 9.25
C GLY A 89 -13.31 9.99 8.87
N SER A 90 -14.24 10.15 7.94
CA SER A 90 -15.13 9.06 7.51
C SER A 90 -14.40 7.94 6.74
N GLY A 91 -13.34 8.29 6.00
CA GLY A 91 -12.49 7.34 5.27
C GLY A 91 -11.51 6.61 6.18
N ASN A 92 -11.19 5.36 5.87
CA ASN A 92 -10.18 4.54 6.56
C ASN A 92 -9.37 3.64 5.60
N GLU A 93 -9.36 3.99 4.32
CA GLU A 93 -8.89 3.13 3.23
C GLU A 93 -7.38 2.91 3.36
N THR A 94 -6.61 3.98 3.63
CA THR A 94 -5.17 3.89 3.87
C THR A 94 -4.82 2.92 4.99
N ILE A 95 -5.40 3.07 6.19
CA ILE A 95 -5.15 2.14 7.32
C ILE A 95 -5.49 0.71 6.92
N SER A 96 -6.63 0.51 6.24
CA SER A 96 -7.08 -0.83 5.87
C SER A 96 -6.17 -1.49 4.83
N HIS A 97 -5.67 -0.74 3.84
CA HIS A 97 -4.69 -1.23 2.86
C HIS A 97 -3.32 -1.50 3.50
N LEU A 98 -2.94 -0.71 4.52
CA LEU A 98 -1.69 -0.92 5.24
C LEU A 98 -1.73 -2.16 6.13
N TYR A 99 -2.88 -2.45 6.75
CA TYR A 99 -3.08 -3.67 7.54
C TYR A 99 -3.36 -4.93 6.71
N GLU A 100 -3.72 -4.78 5.44
CA GLU A 100 -3.94 -5.94 4.58
C GLU A 100 -2.68 -6.82 4.51
N PRO A 101 -2.75 -8.11 4.90
CA PRO A 101 -1.58 -8.97 4.95
C PRO A 101 -0.84 -9.05 3.60
N GLY A 102 0.46 -8.75 3.62
CA GLY A 102 1.30 -8.74 2.42
C GLY A 102 1.22 -7.46 1.58
N ASN A 103 0.39 -6.49 1.96
CA ASN A 103 0.23 -5.23 1.22
C ASN A 103 1.15 -4.13 1.75
N GLY A 104 0.66 -3.24 2.62
CA GLY A 104 1.45 -2.11 3.13
C GLY A 104 1.83 -1.06 2.09
N ARG A 105 1.43 -1.17 0.82
CA ARG A 105 1.91 -0.27 -0.24
C ARG A 105 1.27 1.11 -0.10
N ILE A 106 2.13 2.14 -0.16
CA ILE A 106 1.72 3.53 -0.10
C ILE A 106 2.61 4.36 -1.03
N THR A 107 2.00 5.34 -1.70
CA THR A 107 2.70 6.39 -2.42
C THR A 107 2.27 7.73 -1.86
N VAL A 108 3.24 8.59 -1.54
CA VAL A 108 2.97 10.00 -1.22
C VAL A 108 3.48 10.88 -2.35
N MET A 109 2.63 11.73 -2.87
CA MET A 109 2.98 12.67 -3.93
C MET A 109 2.99 14.11 -3.39
N PHE A 110 3.89 14.92 -3.93
CA PHE A 110 4.00 16.35 -3.73
C PHE A 110 4.03 17.05 -5.10
N ASN A 111 3.50 18.27 -5.14
CA ASN A 111 3.45 19.10 -6.34
C ASN A 111 3.95 20.51 -6.00
N ALA A 112 4.87 21.04 -6.81
CA ALA A 112 5.18 22.47 -6.75
C ALA A 112 4.01 23.25 -7.35
N PHE A 113 3.30 23.98 -6.51
CA PHE A 113 2.30 24.96 -6.95
C PHE A 113 2.83 26.39 -7.02
N GLN A 114 4.11 26.56 -6.68
CA GLN A 114 4.84 27.82 -6.70
C GLN A 114 6.27 27.53 -7.15
N GLY A 115 6.93 28.53 -7.74
CA GLY A 115 8.32 28.39 -8.21
C GLY A 115 8.48 27.36 -9.34
N PRO A 116 9.67 26.77 -9.50
CA PRO A 116 9.94 25.83 -10.59
C PRO A 116 9.05 24.58 -10.54
N PRO A 117 8.53 24.12 -11.69
CA PRO A 117 7.57 23.01 -11.75
C PRO A 117 8.23 21.68 -11.36
N ARG A 118 7.62 20.99 -10.40
CA ARG A 118 8.11 19.71 -9.87
C ARG A 118 6.95 18.84 -9.39
N ILE A 119 7.05 17.55 -9.66
CA ILE A 119 6.23 16.52 -9.02
C ILE A 119 7.20 15.54 -8.38
N MET A 120 6.99 15.22 -7.11
CA MET A 120 7.79 14.21 -6.41
C MET A 120 6.91 13.12 -5.83
N ARG A 121 7.37 11.87 -5.92
CA ARG A 121 6.66 10.69 -5.43
C ARG A 121 7.60 9.90 -4.52
N LEU A 122 7.09 9.54 -3.35
CA LEU A 122 7.75 8.68 -2.38
C LEU A 122 7.01 7.36 -2.35
N TRP A 123 7.63 6.28 -2.84
CA TRP A 123 7.06 4.93 -2.81
C TRP A 123 7.64 4.15 -1.63
N GLY A 124 6.76 3.54 -0.85
CA GLY A 124 7.17 2.88 0.39
C GLY A 124 6.20 1.83 0.89
N LYS A 125 6.55 1.31 2.07
CA LYS A 125 5.68 0.48 2.90
C LYS A 125 5.29 1.25 4.16
N GLY A 126 4.00 1.35 4.41
CA GLY A 126 3.46 2.07 5.56
C GLY A 126 3.21 1.16 6.76
N ARG A 127 3.43 1.71 7.95
CA ARG A 127 3.10 1.14 9.26
C ARG A 127 2.14 2.09 9.97
N VAL A 128 1.10 1.53 10.59
CA VAL A 128 0.10 2.29 11.35
C VAL A 128 0.42 2.19 12.82
N LEU A 129 0.65 3.34 13.47
CA LEU A 129 0.74 3.46 14.92
C LEU A 129 -0.59 4.04 15.41
N GLU A 130 -1.51 3.21 15.89
CA GLU A 130 -2.81 3.70 16.39
C GLU A 130 -2.65 4.39 17.75
N ILE A 131 -3.44 5.45 17.97
CA ILE A 131 -3.50 6.13 19.26
C ILE A 131 -3.87 5.15 20.38
N GLY A 132 -3.29 5.34 21.56
CA GLY A 132 -3.45 4.44 22.71
C GLY A 132 -2.52 3.22 22.70
N THR A 133 -1.77 2.98 21.61
CA THR A 133 -0.74 1.93 21.58
C THR A 133 0.60 2.42 22.14
N ARG A 134 1.42 1.48 22.66
CA ARG A 134 2.77 1.79 23.14
C ARG A 134 3.64 2.42 22.04
N ASP A 135 3.58 1.87 20.83
CA ASP A 135 4.41 2.33 19.72
C ASP A 135 4.07 3.77 19.30
N PHE A 136 2.79 4.15 19.36
CA PHE A 136 2.37 5.54 19.16
C PHE A 136 2.95 6.45 20.23
N ALA A 137 2.81 6.10 21.52
CA ALA A 137 3.32 6.92 22.62
C ALA A 137 4.85 7.09 22.54
N THR A 138 5.58 6.01 22.29
CA THR A 138 7.04 6.03 22.11
C THR A 138 7.44 6.90 20.91
N PHE A 139 6.70 6.84 19.80
CA PHE A 139 7.00 7.67 18.63
C PHE A 139 6.78 9.16 18.91
N VAL A 140 5.66 9.51 19.55
CA VAL A 140 5.33 10.89 19.94
C VAL A 140 6.41 11.48 20.82
N GLU A 141 6.82 10.76 21.86
CA GLU A 141 7.88 11.20 22.78
C GLU A 141 9.22 11.37 22.05
N LYS A 142 9.64 10.37 21.27
CA LYS A 142 10.92 10.36 20.57
C LYS A 142 11.06 11.50 19.54
N HIS A 143 9.97 11.82 18.84
CA HIS A 143 9.97 12.77 17.73
C HIS A 143 9.29 14.10 18.06
N ALA A 144 8.93 14.33 19.34
CA ALA A 144 8.24 15.53 19.81
C ALA A 144 7.00 15.89 18.97
N VAL A 145 6.19 14.88 18.62
CA VAL A 145 5.02 15.07 17.75
C VAL A 145 3.89 15.74 18.52
N GLU A 146 3.40 16.87 18.04
CA GLU A 146 2.18 17.49 18.57
C GLU A 146 0.95 16.63 18.21
N VAL A 147 0.30 16.07 19.23
CA VAL A 147 -0.90 15.25 19.05
C VAL A 147 -2.14 16.15 19.07
N LEU A 148 -2.78 16.28 17.92
CA LEU A 148 -3.99 17.10 17.78
C LEU A 148 -5.26 16.34 18.20
N PRO A 149 -6.31 17.05 18.66
CA PRO A 149 -7.64 16.48 18.86
C PRO A 149 -8.11 15.69 17.64
N GLY A 150 -8.63 14.48 17.90
CA GLY A 150 -9.08 13.55 16.87
C GLY A 150 -7.96 12.88 16.08
N THR A 151 -6.70 12.97 16.48
CA THR A 151 -5.64 12.07 15.99
C THR A 151 -6.05 10.62 16.23
N ARG A 152 -6.00 9.79 15.18
CA ARG A 152 -6.30 8.36 15.28
C ARG A 152 -5.08 7.47 15.07
N SER A 153 -4.10 7.94 14.28
CA SER A 153 -2.84 7.23 14.12
C SER A 153 -1.71 8.13 13.63
N ILE A 154 -0.47 7.66 13.76
CA ILE A 154 0.67 8.12 12.99
C ILE A 154 0.96 7.08 11.93
N ILE A 155 1.08 7.51 10.68
CA ILE A 155 1.49 6.64 9.57
C ILE A 155 2.98 6.88 9.34
N VAL A 156 3.79 5.86 9.58
CA VAL A 156 5.24 5.87 9.30
C VAL A 156 5.48 5.09 8.02
N VAL A 157 6.31 5.62 7.12
CA VAL A 157 6.54 5.02 5.80
C VAL A 157 8.03 4.82 5.58
N ASP A 158 8.40 3.57 5.32
CA ASP A 158 9.75 3.17 4.93
C ASP A 158 9.83 3.17 3.38
N ILE A 159 10.67 4.05 2.83
CA ILE A 159 10.79 4.37 1.40
C ILE A 159 11.74 3.39 0.72
N HIS A 160 11.30 2.84 -0.42
CA HIS A 160 12.15 2.02 -1.29
C HIS A 160 12.49 2.71 -2.62
N GLN A 161 11.79 3.78 -2.99
CA GLN A 161 12.08 4.52 -4.21
C GLN A 161 11.52 5.95 -4.13
N VAL A 162 12.25 6.88 -4.72
CA VAL A 162 11.82 8.27 -4.93
C VAL A 162 11.82 8.57 -6.42
N GLY A 163 10.81 9.29 -6.88
CA GLY A 163 10.71 9.75 -8.27
C GLY A 163 10.43 11.23 -8.33
N SER A 164 11.15 11.94 -9.18
CA SER A 164 10.95 13.36 -9.46
C SER A 164 10.71 13.54 -10.95
N SER A 165 9.62 14.20 -11.32
CA SER A 165 9.33 14.52 -12.72
C SER A 165 9.00 16.00 -12.89
N CYS A 166 9.15 16.47 -14.13
CA CYS A 166 8.72 17.81 -14.50
C CYS A 166 7.19 17.93 -14.40
N GLY A 167 6.70 19.09 -13.97
CA GLY A 167 5.27 19.40 -13.81
C GLY A 167 4.81 20.56 -14.69
N PHE A 168 5.28 20.70 -15.94
CA PHE A 168 4.99 21.87 -16.80
C PHE A 168 3.50 22.18 -17.00
N SER A 169 2.62 21.18 -16.89
CA SER A 169 1.17 21.38 -16.98
C SER A 169 0.49 21.51 -15.61
N VAL A 170 1.22 21.40 -14.50
CA VAL A 170 0.69 21.60 -13.15
C VAL A 170 0.51 23.11 -12.95
N PRO A 171 -0.71 23.58 -12.61
CA PRO A 171 -0.97 25.00 -12.48
C PRO A 171 -0.30 25.59 -11.23
N TYR A 172 -0.10 26.91 -11.26
CA TYR A 172 0.21 27.66 -10.05
C TYR A 172 -1.02 27.79 -9.16
N PHE A 173 -0.81 27.80 -7.84
CA PHE A 173 -1.81 28.17 -6.85
C PHE A 173 -1.22 29.09 -5.79
N ASP A 174 -1.98 30.12 -5.44
CA ASP A 174 -1.68 30.97 -4.30
C ASP A 174 -2.24 30.34 -3.02
N PHE A 175 -1.35 30.07 -2.07
CA PHE A 175 -1.76 29.58 -0.76
C PHE A 175 -2.36 30.72 0.06
N LYS A 176 -3.62 30.55 0.48
CA LYS A 176 -4.29 31.50 1.37
C LYS A 176 -4.04 31.16 2.84
N GLU A 177 -4.51 29.99 3.27
CA GLU A 177 -4.44 29.52 4.65
C GLU A 177 -4.84 28.04 4.75
N PHE A 178 -4.58 27.41 5.89
CA PHE A 178 -5.11 26.09 6.21
C PHE A 178 -6.53 26.19 6.75
N ARG A 179 -7.40 25.21 6.43
CA ARG A 179 -8.75 25.14 7.00
C ARG A 179 -8.68 24.68 8.46
N SER A 180 -9.24 25.44 9.39
CA SER A 180 -9.38 25.05 10.80
C SER A 180 -10.53 24.08 11.07
N THR A 181 -11.47 23.95 10.12
CA THR A 181 -12.78 23.30 10.32
C THR A 181 -12.71 21.91 10.96
N LEU A 182 -11.73 21.09 10.57
CA LEU A 182 -11.57 19.75 11.12
C LEU A 182 -11.10 19.79 12.57
N ASN A 183 -10.10 20.62 12.88
CA ASN A 183 -9.56 20.79 14.21
C ASN A 183 -10.64 21.36 15.15
N ASP A 184 -11.32 22.43 14.74
CA ASP A 184 -12.40 23.03 15.53
C ASP A 184 -13.54 22.03 15.80
N HIS A 185 -13.84 21.16 14.82
CA HIS A 185 -14.83 20.11 15.00
C HIS A 185 -14.37 19.06 16.01
N HIS A 186 -13.11 18.63 15.94
CA HIS A 186 -12.54 17.66 16.87
C HIS A 186 -12.42 18.20 18.29
N GLU A 187 -12.00 19.45 18.46
CA GLU A 187 -11.94 20.12 19.78
C GLU A 187 -13.32 20.19 20.43
N ARG A 188 -14.34 20.63 19.69
CA ARG A 188 -15.73 20.67 20.20
C ARG A 188 -16.25 19.27 20.53
N LYS A 189 -15.93 18.27 19.71
CA LYS A 189 -16.32 16.87 19.93
C LYS A 189 -15.69 16.34 21.22
N GLU A 190 -14.39 16.55 21.40
CA GLU A 190 -13.67 16.14 22.59
C GLU A 190 -14.15 16.86 23.85
N ALA A 191 -14.40 18.18 23.79
CA ALA A 191 -14.94 18.93 24.91
C ALA A 191 -16.31 18.38 25.36
N LYS A 192 -17.20 18.06 24.42
CA LYS A 192 -18.49 17.43 24.73
C LYS A 192 -18.34 16.04 25.33
N TYR A 193 -17.40 15.23 24.82
CA TYR A 193 -17.10 13.92 25.38
C TYR A 193 -16.61 14.04 26.83
N ARG A 194 -15.65 14.94 27.10
CA ARG A 194 -15.16 15.23 28.46
C ARG A 194 -16.24 15.77 29.41
N ALA A 195 -17.27 16.43 28.86
CA ALA A 195 -18.45 16.85 29.62
C ALA A 195 -19.47 15.72 29.87
N GLY A 196 -19.16 14.46 29.51
CA GLY A 196 -19.97 13.28 29.76
C GLY A 196 -20.88 12.86 28.61
N ASN A 197 -20.77 13.47 27.42
CA ASN A 197 -21.53 13.03 26.26
C ASN A 197 -20.82 11.88 25.53
N GLU A 198 -21.09 10.66 25.97
CA GLU A 198 -20.54 9.42 25.42
C GLU A 198 -20.78 9.23 23.91
N LYS A 199 -21.81 9.88 23.32
CA LYS A 199 -22.04 9.83 21.86
C LYS A 199 -20.94 10.53 21.07
N GLU A 200 -20.17 11.39 21.73
CA GLU A 200 -19.07 12.13 21.12
C GLU A 200 -17.73 11.40 21.22
N SER A 201 -17.69 10.18 21.75
CA SER A 201 -16.50 9.33 21.78
C SER A 201 -15.90 9.14 20.38
N PHE A 202 -14.58 9.34 20.25
CA PHE A 202 -13.84 9.02 19.03
C PHE A 202 -13.77 7.51 18.79
N GLU A 203 -13.66 6.71 19.85
CA GLU A 203 -13.62 5.25 19.73
C GLU A 203 -14.92 4.70 19.14
N ARG A 204 -16.08 5.20 19.59
CA ARG A 204 -17.38 4.87 18.98
C ARG A 204 -17.50 5.37 17.56
N TYR A 205 -16.94 6.55 17.26
CA TYR A 205 -16.87 7.06 15.89
C TYR A 205 -16.04 6.14 14.98
N TRP A 206 -14.89 5.65 15.47
CA TRP A 206 -14.05 4.71 14.75
C TRP A 206 -14.71 3.35 14.60
N ALA A 207 -15.42 2.85 15.61
CA ALA A 207 -16.22 1.64 15.51
C ALA A 207 -17.28 1.75 14.41
N LEU A 208 -17.98 2.89 14.37
CA LEU A 208 -19.02 3.15 13.38
C LEU A 208 -18.46 3.33 11.96
N LYS A 209 -17.36 4.06 11.78
CA LYS A 209 -16.91 4.55 10.46
C LYS A 209 -15.53 4.06 10.00
N ASN A 210 -14.68 3.59 10.90
CA ASN A 210 -13.28 3.27 10.60
C ASN A 210 -12.90 1.82 10.93
N ALA A 211 -13.81 1.01 11.48
CA ALA A 211 -13.61 -0.42 11.69
C ALA A 211 -13.40 -1.21 10.37
N TRP A 212 -13.96 -0.69 9.26
CA TRP A 212 -13.89 -1.30 7.93
C TRP A 212 -13.69 -0.26 6.83
N SER A 213 -13.00 -0.65 5.74
CA SER A 213 -12.92 0.14 4.51
C SER A 213 -14.19 0.04 3.68
N MET A 214 -14.31 0.86 2.63
CA MET A 214 -15.40 0.75 1.67
C MET A 214 -15.40 -0.60 0.92
N ASP A 215 -14.23 -1.18 0.75
CA ASP A 215 -14.00 -2.49 0.16
C ASP A 215 -14.13 -3.63 1.19
N GLY A 216 -14.48 -3.34 2.44
CA GLY A 216 -14.67 -4.38 3.41
C GLY A 216 -13.39 -4.98 3.98
N LEU A 217 -12.28 -4.26 3.90
CA LEU A 217 -11.05 -4.66 4.56
C LEU A 217 -11.06 -4.20 6.03
N PRO A 218 -10.49 -5.00 6.94
CA PRO A 218 -10.25 -4.57 8.32
C PRO A 218 -9.55 -3.22 8.41
N GLY A 219 -10.14 -2.30 9.17
CA GLY A 219 -9.63 -0.96 9.39
C GLY A 219 -8.94 -0.78 10.73
N MET A 220 -9.25 0.29 11.45
CA MET A 220 -8.69 0.55 12.78
C MET A 220 -8.99 -0.59 13.75
N LYS A 221 -7.96 -1.07 14.46
CA LYS A 221 -8.08 -2.15 15.45
C LYS A 221 -8.94 -1.72 16.63
N THR A 222 -8.74 -0.52 17.16
CA THR A 222 -9.58 0.02 18.25
C THR A 222 -11.04 0.10 17.81
N GLY A 223 -11.30 0.56 16.59
CA GLY A 223 -12.65 0.59 16.02
C GLY A 223 -13.28 -0.81 15.94
N GLN A 224 -12.54 -1.84 15.54
CA GLN A 224 -13.05 -3.21 15.50
C GLN A 224 -13.35 -3.80 16.87
N ILE A 225 -12.49 -3.53 17.86
CA ILE A 225 -12.68 -4.00 19.24
C ILE A 225 -13.95 -3.38 19.81
N VAL A 226 -14.06 -2.05 19.76
CA VAL A 226 -15.21 -1.30 20.29
C VAL A 226 -16.50 -1.67 19.56
N ALA A 227 -16.44 -1.86 18.24
CA ALA A 227 -17.61 -2.32 17.47
C ALA A 227 -18.14 -3.68 17.96
N ARG A 228 -17.24 -4.59 18.34
CA ARG A 228 -17.60 -5.90 18.89
C ARG A 228 -18.12 -5.79 20.33
N GLU A 229 -17.41 -5.07 21.18
CA GLU A 229 -17.74 -4.95 22.61
C GLU A 229 -19.07 -4.24 22.84
N GLU A 230 -19.35 -3.19 22.05
CA GLU A 230 -20.57 -2.40 22.17
C GLU A 230 -21.66 -2.77 21.15
N ASN A 231 -21.45 -3.81 20.34
CA ASN A 231 -22.37 -4.23 19.27
C ASN A 231 -22.73 -3.11 18.27
N ILE A 232 -21.75 -2.26 17.92
CA ILE A 232 -21.94 -1.18 16.93
C ILE A 232 -21.83 -1.77 15.53
N VAL A 233 -22.89 -1.62 14.74
CA VAL A 233 -22.89 -2.00 13.32
C VAL A 233 -22.20 -0.92 12.49
N PRO A 234 -21.09 -1.22 11.80
CA PRO A 234 -20.40 -0.26 10.95
C PRO A 234 -21.29 0.25 9.81
N ILE A 235 -21.11 1.51 9.41
CA ILE A 235 -21.89 2.09 8.31
C ILE A 235 -21.51 1.46 6.96
N LYS A 236 -22.52 1.29 6.11
CA LYS A 236 -22.30 0.98 4.70
C LYS A 236 -21.72 2.22 4.01
N LYS A 237 -20.49 2.11 3.48
CA LYS A 237 -19.79 3.24 2.85
C LYS A 237 -20.14 3.42 1.38
N MET A 238 -20.24 2.32 0.62
CA MET A 238 -20.52 2.35 -0.81
C MET A 238 -21.99 2.02 -1.06
N VAL A 239 -22.61 2.74 -1.99
CA VAL A 239 -24.02 2.56 -2.40
C VAL A 239 -24.10 2.17 -3.88
N GLY A 240 -25.24 1.59 -4.27
CA GLY A 240 -25.50 1.18 -5.65
C GLY A 240 -25.00 -0.23 -6.00
N PRO A 241 -25.17 -0.64 -7.27
CA PRO A 241 -24.94 -2.03 -7.73
C PRO A 241 -23.47 -2.46 -7.71
N LEU A 242 -22.53 -1.51 -7.60
CA LEU A 242 -21.09 -1.77 -7.51
C LEU A 242 -20.59 -1.84 -6.07
N ALA A 243 -21.46 -1.65 -5.07
CA ALA A 243 -21.07 -1.79 -3.67
C ALA A 243 -20.77 -3.25 -3.33
N PRO A 244 -19.67 -3.57 -2.64
CA PRO A 244 -19.36 -4.94 -2.27
C PRO A 244 -20.46 -5.54 -1.40
N GLU A 245 -20.93 -6.73 -1.77
CA GLU A 245 -21.89 -7.48 -0.95
C GLU A 245 -21.23 -7.82 0.40
N ASN A 246 -21.88 -7.39 1.48
CA ASN A 246 -21.50 -7.66 2.87
C ASN A 246 -20.16 -7.10 3.35
N GLY A 247 -19.61 -6.06 2.70
CA GLY A 247 -18.40 -5.41 3.19
C GLY A 247 -17.25 -6.40 3.38
N CYS A 248 -17.14 -7.36 2.47
CA CYS A 248 -15.98 -8.21 2.30
C CYS A 248 -15.66 -8.19 0.81
N LEU A 249 -14.52 -7.63 0.40
CA LEU A 249 -13.90 -8.10 -0.84
C LEU A 249 -13.86 -9.62 -0.72
N ASN A 250 -14.56 -10.31 -1.61
CA ASN A 250 -14.59 -11.76 -1.68
C ASN A 250 -13.13 -12.24 -1.65
N ARG A 251 -12.63 -12.64 -0.46
CA ARG A 251 -11.36 -13.34 -0.28
C ARG A 251 -11.57 -14.76 -0.78
N ARG A 252 -11.93 -14.87 -2.05
CA ARG A 252 -11.83 -16.08 -2.83
C ARG A 252 -10.63 -15.94 -3.75
N SER A 253 -9.43 -15.88 -3.16
CA SER A 253 -8.45 -16.89 -3.55
C SER A 253 -8.92 -18.23 -2.99
N SER A 254 -10.12 -18.67 -3.41
CA SER A 254 -10.54 -20.03 -3.16
C SER A 254 -9.55 -20.82 -3.98
N ILE A 255 -8.64 -21.53 -3.30
CA ILE A 255 -8.17 -22.78 -3.84
C ILE A 255 -9.47 -23.49 -4.23
N ARG A 256 -9.74 -23.54 -5.53
CA ARG A 256 -10.99 -24.13 -6.01
C ARG A 256 -11.00 -25.57 -5.46
N PRO A 257 -12.11 -26.11 -4.98
CA PRO A 257 -12.15 -27.50 -4.51
C PRO A 257 -11.54 -28.47 -5.54
N ALA A 258 -11.71 -28.18 -6.83
CA ALA A 258 -11.03 -28.86 -7.94
C ALA A 258 -9.48 -28.86 -7.83
N MET A 259 -8.87 -27.77 -7.38
CA MET A 259 -7.42 -27.66 -7.21
C MET A 259 -6.93 -28.48 -6.01
N LEU A 260 -7.71 -28.59 -4.94
CA LEU A 260 -7.43 -29.52 -3.83
C LEU A 260 -7.54 -30.98 -4.29
N LEU A 261 -8.57 -31.30 -5.09
CA LEU A 261 -8.73 -32.62 -5.68
C LEU A 261 -7.57 -32.95 -6.62
N ILE A 262 -7.12 -32.01 -7.45
CA ILE A 262 -5.97 -32.18 -8.35
C ILE A 262 -4.70 -32.44 -7.54
N VAL A 263 -4.42 -31.66 -6.49
CA VAL A 263 -3.23 -31.87 -5.64
C VAL A 263 -3.29 -33.23 -4.93
N ALA A 264 -4.46 -33.64 -4.44
CA ALA A 264 -4.65 -34.95 -3.82
C ALA A 264 -4.46 -36.10 -4.82
N LEU A 265 -5.00 -35.97 -6.04
CA LEU A 265 -4.84 -36.95 -7.12
C LEU A 265 -3.38 -37.07 -7.56
N LEU A 266 -2.70 -35.94 -7.76
CA LEU A 266 -1.27 -35.93 -8.11
C LEU A 266 -0.43 -36.58 -7.00
N SER A 267 -0.71 -36.26 -5.74
CA SER A 267 -0.01 -36.88 -4.60
C SER A 267 -0.26 -38.39 -4.54
N PHE A 268 -1.50 -38.83 -4.81
CA PHE A 268 -1.86 -40.25 -4.86
C PHE A 268 -1.16 -40.97 -6.02
N ILE A 269 -1.16 -40.38 -7.22
CA ILE A 269 -0.48 -40.95 -8.40
C ILE A 269 1.03 -41.05 -8.15
N ILE A 270 1.66 -40.01 -7.60
CA ILE A 270 3.09 -40.02 -7.26
C ILE A 270 3.39 -41.13 -6.23
N GLY A 271 2.58 -41.24 -5.17
CA GLY A 271 2.72 -42.30 -4.17
C GLY A 271 2.54 -43.71 -4.75
N PHE A 272 1.55 -43.90 -5.63
CA PHE A 272 1.28 -45.16 -6.30
C PHE A 272 2.41 -45.56 -7.26
N CYS A 273 2.91 -44.64 -8.07
CA CYS A 273 4.05 -44.86 -8.95
C CYS A 273 5.32 -45.22 -8.16
N ALA A 274 5.58 -44.54 -7.04
CA ALA A 274 6.71 -44.86 -6.17
C ALA A 274 6.61 -46.28 -5.59
N ALA A 275 5.41 -46.70 -5.17
CA ALA A 275 5.16 -48.05 -4.67
C ALA A 275 5.36 -49.13 -5.76
N LEU A 276 4.86 -48.90 -6.98
CA LEU A 276 5.06 -49.80 -8.12
C LEU A 276 6.54 -49.90 -8.55
N MET A 277 7.25 -48.78 -8.55
CA MET A 277 8.69 -48.78 -8.83
C MET A 277 9.48 -49.53 -7.77
N SER A 278 9.07 -49.46 -6.50
CA SER A 278 9.67 -50.23 -5.41
C SER A 278 9.41 -51.74 -5.56
N SER A 279 8.18 -52.14 -5.93
CA SER A 279 7.84 -53.55 -6.13
C SER A 279 8.54 -54.15 -7.35
N HIS A 280 8.71 -53.38 -8.42
CA HIS A 280 9.43 -53.82 -9.63
C HIS A 280 10.94 -53.99 -9.40
N LYS A 281 11.53 -53.29 -8.41
CA LYS A 281 12.92 -53.51 -7.96
C LYS A 281 13.06 -54.69 -6.99
N MET A 282 12.00 -55.02 -6.24
CA MET A 282 11.99 -56.19 -5.35
C MET A 282 11.93 -57.51 -6.11
N LEU A 283 11.25 -57.56 -7.25
CA LEU A 283 11.07 -58.78 -8.05
C LEU A 283 12.40 -59.42 -8.53
N PRO A 284 13.35 -58.68 -9.13
CA PRO A 284 14.66 -59.22 -9.49
C PRO A 284 15.47 -59.69 -8.27
N TRP A 285 15.46 -58.92 -7.18
CA TRP A 285 16.18 -59.26 -5.94
C TRP A 285 15.64 -60.53 -5.27
N LEU A 286 14.31 -60.73 -5.28
CA LEU A 286 13.68 -61.96 -4.80
C LEU A 286 14.02 -63.15 -5.70
N ASN A 287 14.03 -62.95 -7.02
CA ASN A 287 14.31 -64.02 -7.97
C ASN A 287 15.77 -64.50 -7.89
N GLU A 288 16.72 -63.59 -7.66
CA GLU A 288 18.14 -63.90 -7.47
C GLU A 288 18.41 -64.65 -6.14
N ARG A 289 17.64 -64.37 -5.08
CA ARG A 289 17.71 -65.14 -3.82
C ARG A 289 17.11 -66.54 -3.94
N ILE A 290 16.12 -66.73 -4.80
CA ILE A 290 15.48 -68.02 -5.02
C ILE A 290 16.34 -68.89 -5.94
N SER A 291 16.95 -68.31 -6.99
CA SER A 291 17.83 -69.05 -7.91
C SER A 291 19.18 -69.47 -7.29
N ASN A 292 19.70 -68.73 -6.29
CA ASN A 292 20.92 -69.10 -5.57
C ASN A 292 20.73 -70.17 -4.48
N ARG A 293 19.54 -70.76 -4.34
CA ARG A 293 19.35 -71.98 -3.53
C ARG A 293 19.53 -73.21 -4.40
N SER A 294 20.76 -73.70 -4.52
CA SER A 294 21.02 -75.04 -5.01
C SER A 294 20.46 -76.09 -4.03
N PRO A 295 19.99 -77.26 -4.53
CA PRO A 295 19.49 -78.31 -3.66
C PRO A 295 20.67 -78.98 -2.95
N LEU A 296 20.61 -79.03 -1.62
CA LEU A 296 21.53 -79.84 -0.82
C LEU A 296 21.28 -81.32 -1.13
N SER A 297 22.29 -81.97 -1.69
CA SER A 297 22.38 -83.42 -1.81
C SER A 297 22.63 -84.05 -0.44
N ASN A 298 21.78 -85.00 -0.07
CA ASN A 298 22.08 -86.31 0.53
C ASN A 298 20.78 -87.11 0.65
#